data_AF-A1DYN7-F1
#
_entry.id   AF-A1DYN7-F1
#
_cell.length_a   1.000
_cell.length_b   1.000
_cell.length_c   1.000
_cell.angle_alpha   90.00
_cell.angle_beta   90.00
_cell.angle_gamma   90.00
#
_symmetry.space_group_name_H-M   'P 1'
#
loop_
_entity.id
_entity.type
_entity.pdbx_description
1 polymer ?
#
loop_
_entity_poly.entity_id
_entity_poly.type
_entity_poly.pdbx_seq_one_letter_code
_entity_poly.pdbx_strand_id
1 'polypeptide(L)'
;FYVHRGMEKLAETRMGYNEVTFLSDRVCGICGFAHSTAYTTSVENAMGIQVPERAQMIRAILLEVERLHSHLLNLGLACHFTGFDSGFMQFFRVRETSMKMAEILTGARKTYGLNLIGGIRRDLLKEDMIQTRQLAQQMRRDVQELVDMLLSTPN
;
A
#
# COMPACT_ATOMS: atom_id res chain seq x y z
N PHE A 1 -9.94 20.81 5.57
CA PHE A 1 -10.93 20.46 6.61
C PHE A 1 -12.26 19.89 6.05
N TYR A 2 -12.44 19.68 4.74
CA TYR A 2 -13.72 19.18 4.19
C TYR A 2 -13.91 17.64 4.20
N VAL A 3 -12.98 16.86 4.77
CA VAL A 3 -13.04 15.38 4.80
C VAL A 3 -12.90 14.83 6.22
N HIS A 4 -13.18 15.65 7.24
CA HIS A 4 -13.16 15.19 8.63
C HIS A 4 -14.32 14.21 8.87
N ARG A 5 -14.02 13.02 9.40
CA ARG A 5 -14.96 11.91 9.56
C ARG A 5 -15.14 11.46 11.02
N GLY A 6 -14.52 12.13 11.99
CA GLY A 6 -14.61 11.74 13.41
C GLY A 6 -14.06 10.35 13.73
N MET A 7 -13.07 9.87 12.97
CA MET A 7 -12.53 8.50 13.07
C MET A 7 -11.99 8.19 14.47
N GLU A 8 -11.28 9.13 15.09
CA GLU A 8 -10.75 8.98 16.45
C GLU A 8 -11.87 8.79 17.47
N LYS A 9 -12.94 9.61 17.39
CA LYS A 9 -14.08 9.48 18.30
C LYS A 9 -14.83 8.16 18.12
N LEU A 10 -14.95 7.69 16.87
CA LEU A 10 -15.53 6.39 16.58
C LEU A 10 -14.70 5.26 17.21
N ALA A 11 -13.36 5.34 17.09
CA ALA A 11 -12.45 4.38 17.69
C ALA A 11 -12.58 4.33 19.22
N GLU A 12 -12.70 5.49 19.89
CA GLU A 12 -12.85 5.57 21.35
C GLU A 12 -14.18 5.01 21.87
N THR A 13 -15.28 5.21 21.12
CA THR A 13 -16.63 5.03 21.67
C THR A 13 -17.33 3.76 21.22
N ARG A 14 -16.97 3.21 20.05
CA ARG A 14 -17.75 2.13 19.40
C ARG A 14 -16.91 0.97 18.88
N MET A 15 -15.58 0.99 19.02
CA MET A 15 -14.71 -0.03 18.44
C MET A 15 -13.77 -0.61 19.48
N GLY A 16 -13.55 -1.93 19.41
CA GLY A 16 -12.47 -2.59 20.14
C GLY A 16 -11.11 -2.40 19.44
N TYR A 17 -10.02 -2.64 20.17
CA TYR A 17 -8.65 -2.48 19.64
C TYR A 17 -8.41 -3.23 18.32
N ASN A 18 -8.96 -4.44 18.17
CA ASN A 18 -8.83 -5.21 16.93
C ASN A 18 -9.57 -4.56 15.76
N GLU A 19 -10.73 -3.95 16.01
CA GLU A 19 -11.56 -3.34 14.96
C GLU A 19 -10.96 -2.04 14.45
N VAL A 20 -10.30 -1.27 15.32
CA VAL A 20 -9.61 -0.02 14.97
C VAL A 20 -8.54 -0.25 13.91
N THR A 21 -7.93 -1.43 13.84
CA THR A 21 -7.00 -1.79 12.76
C THR A 21 -7.64 -1.62 11.38
N PHE A 22 -8.90 -2.02 11.20
CA PHE A 22 -9.61 -1.85 9.92
C PHE A 22 -10.04 -0.40 9.68
N LEU A 23 -10.24 0.39 10.74
CA LEU A 23 -10.51 1.82 10.61
C LEU A 23 -9.25 2.57 10.16
N SER A 24 -8.10 2.25 10.75
CA SER A 24 -6.82 2.88 10.46
C SER A 24 -6.39 2.71 8.99
N ASP A 25 -6.73 1.58 8.38
CA ASP A 25 -6.52 1.30 6.94
C ASP A 25 -7.27 2.28 6.01
N ARG A 26 -8.25 3.03 6.55
CA ARG A 26 -9.08 4.00 5.81
C ARG A 26 -8.74 5.45 6.10
N VAL A 27 -7.71 5.71 6.91
CA VAL A 27 -7.24 7.08 7.21
C VAL A 27 -6.73 7.76 5.93
N CYS A 28 -5.93 7.04 5.15
CA CYS A 28 -5.36 7.48 3.88
C CYS A 28 -5.90 6.61 2.74
N GLY A 29 -6.37 7.22 1.65
CA GLY A 29 -6.85 6.48 0.47
C GLY A 29 -5.75 5.80 -0.36
N ILE A 30 -4.48 6.08 -0.04
CA ILE A 30 -3.31 5.61 -0.79
C ILE A 30 -2.44 4.69 0.06
N CYS A 31 -2.26 5.04 1.34
CA CYS A 31 -1.26 4.50 2.26
C CYS A 31 -1.89 3.80 3.48
N GLY A 32 -3.00 3.09 3.27
CA GLY A 32 -3.79 2.48 4.34
C GLY A 32 -3.02 1.43 5.14
N PHE A 33 -2.21 0.60 4.47
CA PHE A 33 -1.46 -0.46 5.13
C PHE A 33 -0.37 0.09 6.05
N ALA A 34 0.25 1.21 5.68
CA ALA A 34 1.16 1.94 6.56
C ALA A 34 0.47 2.40 7.84
N HIS A 35 -0.76 2.95 7.75
CA HIS A 35 -1.52 3.36 8.93
C HIS A 35 -1.94 2.19 9.81
N SER A 36 -2.41 1.09 9.20
CA SER A 36 -2.79 -0.09 9.98
C SER A 36 -1.60 -0.76 10.64
N THR A 37 -0.44 -0.81 9.96
CA THR A 37 0.80 -1.34 10.54
C THR A 37 1.28 -0.45 11.69
N ALA A 38 1.26 0.88 11.51
CA ALA A 38 1.64 1.82 12.56
C ALA A 38 0.76 1.68 13.80
N TYR A 39 -0.56 1.52 13.61
CA TYR A 39 -1.49 1.27 14.70
C TYR A 39 -1.19 -0.06 15.42
N THR A 40 -1.13 -1.18 14.68
CA THR A 40 -0.91 -2.49 15.31
C THR A 40 0.44 -2.57 16.01
N THR A 41 1.50 -2.03 15.41
CA THR A 41 2.82 -2.00 16.03
C THR A 41 2.86 -1.13 17.28
N SER A 42 2.11 -0.01 17.31
CA SER A 42 2.00 0.81 18.51
C SER A 42 1.33 0.05 19.66
N VAL A 43 0.26 -0.71 19.36
CA VAL A 43 -0.43 -1.53 20.36
C VAL A 43 0.43 -2.72 20.81
N GLU A 44 1.08 -3.41 19.87
CA GLU A 44 1.99 -4.53 20.14
C GLU A 44 3.14 -4.10 21.06
N ASN A 45 3.76 -2.95 20.79
CA ASN A 45 4.82 -2.38 21.61
C ASN A 45 4.31 -2.02 23.02
N ALA A 46 3.13 -1.41 23.13
CA ALA A 46 2.55 -1.06 24.43
C ALA A 46 2.22 -2.29 25.29
N MET A 47 1.86 -3.41 24.66
CA MET A 47 1.55 -4.67 25.33
C MET A 47 2.74 -5.63 25.48
N GLY A 48 3.91 -5.29 24.93
CA GLY A 48 5.09 -6.17 24.93
C GLY A 48 4.91 -7.44 24.09
N ILE A 49 4.03 -7.42 23.07
CA ILE A 49 3.76 -8.56 22.20
C ILE A 49 4.88 -8.70 21.17
N GLN A 50 5.53 -9.87 21.14
CA GLN A 50 6.48 -10.21 20.07
C GLN A 50 5.76 -10.84 18.88
N VAL A 51 5.78 -10.14 17.75
CA VAL A 51 5.18 -10.62 16.51
C VAL A 51 6.09 -11.65 15.84
N PRO A 52 5.57 -12.78 15.34
CA PRO A 52 6.36 -13.78 14.62
C PRO A 52 7.11 -13.18 13.42
N GLU A 53 8.35 -13.61 13.20
CA GLU A 53 9.23 -13.09 12.12
C GLU A 53 8.56 -13.17 10.74
N ARG A 54 7.85 -14.28 10.46
CA ARG A 54 7.10 -14.46 9.21
C ARG A 54 6.05 -13.36 9.00
N ALA A 55 5.33 -12.96 10.05
CA ALA A 55 4.34 -11.90 9.95
C ALA A 55 5.00 -10.53 9.73
N GLN A 56 6.17 -10.28 10.33
CA GLN A 56 6.95 -9.06 10.08
C GLN A 56 7.41 -8.98 8.62
N MET A 57 7.88 -10.09 8.04
CA MET A 57 8.29 -10.15 6.63
C MET A 57 7.11 -9.86 5.69
N ILE A 58 5.93 -10.44 5.95
CA ILE A 58 4.75 -10.19 5.11
C ILE A 58 4.31 -8.72 5.22
N ARG A 59 4.34 -8.13 6.42
CA ARG A 59 4.08 -6.69 6.60
C ARG A 59 5.06 -5.86 5.77
N ALA A 60 6.35 -6.17 5.80
CA ALA A 60 7.35 -5.46 5.01
C ALA A 60 7.07 -5.55 3.50
N ILE A 61 6.73 -6.73 2.98
CA ILE A 61 6.39 -6.91 1.56
C ILE A 61 5.18 -6.05 1.18
N LEU A 62 4.11 -6.08 1.98
CA LEU A 62 2.90 -5.31 1.70
C LEU A 62 3.11 -3.80 1.82
N LEU A 63 3.93 -3.34 2.76
CA LEU A 63 4.35 -1.94 2.87
C LEU A 63 5.09 -1.49 1.62
N GLU A 64 5.98 -2.31 1.07
CA GLU A 64 6.72 -1.95 -0.15
C GLU A 64 5.83 -1.99 -1.40
N VAL A 65 4.87 -2.90 -1.49
CA VAL A 65 3.85 -2.88 -2.56
C VAL A 65 3.03 -1.58 -2.50
N GLU A 66 2.63 -1.15 -1.30
CA GLU A 66 1.91 0.10 -1.11
C GLU A 66 2.78 1.33 -1.39
N ARG A 67 4.08 1.28 -1.04
CA ARG A 67 5.05 2.33 -1.34
C ARG A 67 5.20 2.53 -2.85
N LEU A 68 5.39 1.45 -3.61
CA LEU A 68 5.46 1.49 -5.07
C LEU A 68 4.20 2.12 -5.67
N HIS A 69 3.04 1.69 -5.17
CA HIS A 69 1.76 2.23 -5.58
C HIS A 69 1.64 3.75 -5.32
N SER A 70 2.09 4.21 -4.14
CA SER A 70 2.04 5.63 -3.76
C SER A 70 2.99 6.48 -4.60
N HIS A 71 4.20 6.00 -4.87
CA HIS A 71 5.17 6.76 -5.67
C HIS A 71 4.77 6.85 -7.14
N LEU A 72 4.21 5.79 -7.73
CA LEU A 72 3.72 5.83 -9.11
C LEU A 72 2.56 6.84 -9.28
N LEU A 73 1.69 6.94 -8.27
CA LEU A 73 0.66 7.96 -8.25
C LEU A 73 1.27 9.36 -8.21
N ASN A 74 2.29 9.60 -7.38
CA ASN A 74 2.97 10.89 -7.30
C ASN A 74 3.68 11.25 -8.61
N LEU A 75 4.34 10.30 -9.27
CA LEU A 75 4.98 10.52 -10.58
C LEU A 75 3.94 10.89 -11.65
N GLY A 76 2.81 10.18 -11.69
CA GLY A 76 1.71 10.52 -12.59
C GLY A 76 1.18 11.93 -12.33
N LEU A 77 0.91 12.28 -11.07
CA LEU A 77 0.46 13.63 -10.70
C LEU A 77 1.47 14.71 -11.05
N ALA A 78 2.76 14.46 -10.86
CA ALA A 78 3.81 15.39 -11.27
C ALA A 78 3.73 15.68 -12.78
N CYS A 79 3.56 14.64 -13.62
CA CYS A 79 3.38 14.80 -15.05
C CYS A 79 2.13 15.64 -15.39
N HIS A 80 1.01 15.38 -14.72
CA HIS A 80 -0.23 16.11 -14.94
C HIS A 80 -0.07 17.60 -14.60
N PHE A 81 0.55 17.92 -13.46
CA PHE A 81 0.76 19.31 -13.06
C PHE A 81 1.75 20.07 -13.94
N THR A 82 2.67 19.37 -14.61
CA THR A 82 3.57 19.97 -15.61
C THR A 82 2.95 20.02 -17.01
N GLY A 83 1.70 19.58 -17.19
CA GLY A 83 0.99 19.59 -18.48
C GLY A 83 1.28 18.39 -19.39
N PHE A 84 1.98 17.37 -18.90
CA PHE A 84 2.30 16.15 -19.64
C PHE A 84 1.30 15.03 -19.34
N ASP A 85 0.08 15.17 -19.85
CA ASP A 85 -1.03 14.24 -19.57
C ASP A 85 -0.79 12.82 -20.10
N SER A 86 -0.04 12.66 -21.20
CA SER A 86 0.35 11.34 -21.69
C SER A 86 1.21 10.60 -20.66
N GLY A 87 2.12 11.28 -19.97
CA GLY A 87 2.91 10.73 -18.88
C GLY A 87 2.02 10.29 -17.71
N PHE A 88 1.05 11.13 -17.32
CA PHE A 88 0.06 10.78 -16.29
C PHE A 88 -0.65 9.45 -16.63
N MET A 89 -1.18 9.31 -17.86
CA MET A 89 -1.87 8.09 -18.27
C MET A 89 -0.94 6.86 -18.24
N GLN A 90 0.31 7.00 -18.67
CA GLN A 90 1.27 5.89 -18.66
C GLN A 90 1.69 5.46 -17.25
N PHE A 91 1.95 6.40 -16.34
CA PHE A 91 2.25 6.05 -14.95
C PHE A 91 1.04 5.40 -14.26
N PHE A 92 -0.19 5.83 -14.59
CA PHE A 92 -1.40 5.16 -14.08
C PHE A 92 -1.58 3.75 -14.66
N ARG A 93 -1.23 3.51 -15.93
CA ARG A 93 -1.17 2.16 -16.52
C ARG A 93 -0.22 1.25 -15.74
N VAL A 94 1.00 1.71 -15.47
CA VAL A 94 1.99 0.92 -14.72
C VAL A 94 1.60 0.74 -13.25
N ARG A 95 0.91 1.73 -12.68
CA ARG A 95 0.36 1.64 -11.33
C ARG A 95 -0.65 0.50 -11.18
N GLU A 96 -1.37 0.11 -12.23
CA GLU A 96 -2.26 -1.07 -12.19
C GLU A 96 -1.51 -2.34 -11.80
N THR A 97 -0.27 -2.50 -12.25
CA THR A 97 0.58 -3.65 -11.88
C THR A 97 0.81 -3.71 -10.35
N SER A 98 0.93 -2.56 -9.68
CA SER A 98 1.05 -2.51 -8.20
C SER A 98 -0.23 -2.96 -7.50
N MET A 99 -1.38 -2.54 -8.04
CA MET A 99 -2.69 -2.92 -7.51
C MET A 99 -2.98 -4.39 -7.77
N LYS A 100 -2.48 -4.94 -8.88
CA LYS A 100 -2.57 -6.37 -9.17
C LYS A 100 -1.73 -7.21 -8.20
N MET A 101 -0.52 -6.76 -7.87
CA MET A 101 0.28 -7.40 -6.81
C MET A 101 -0.47 -7.38 -5.47
N ALA A 102 -1.05 -6.23 -5.09
CA ALA A 102 -1.84 -6.14 -3.88
C ALA A 102 -3.07 -7.06 -3.89
N GLU A 103 -3.76 -7.18 -5.02
CA GLU A 103 -4.89 -8.09 -5.19
C GLU A 103 -4.49 -9.55 -5.02
N ILE A 104 -3.36 -9.97 -5.60
CA ILE A 104 -2.86 -11.34 -5.47
C ILE A 104 -2.52 -11.66 -4.01
N LEU A 105 -1.82 -10.74 -3.33
CA LEU A 105 -1.36 -10.95 -1.96
C LEU A 105 -2.50 -10.88 -0.92
N THR A 106 -3.50 -10.03 -1.16
CA THR A 106 -4.49 -9.65 -0.13
C THR A 106 -5.94 -9.98 -0.49
N GLY A 107 -6.23 -10.21 -1.78
CA GLY A 107 -7.58 -10.29 -2.32
C GLY A 107 -8.22 -8.93 -2.60
N ALA A 108 -7.59 -7.82 -2.20
CA ALA A 108 -8.09 -6.48 -2.39
C ALA A 108 -7.07 -5.58 -3.10
N ARG A 109 -7.56 -4.68 -3.95
CA ARG A 109 -6.72 -3.71 -4.66
C ARG A 109 -6.35 -2.49 -3.81
N LYS A 110 -7.20 -2.19 -2.84
CA LYS A 110 -7.06 -1.16 -1.81
C LYS A 110 -7.74 -1.65 -0.53
N THR A 111 -7.33 -1.10 0.61
CA THR A 111 -7.80 -1.48 1.95
C THR A 111 -7.70 -2.98 2.18
N TYR A 112 -6.52 -3.44 2.60
CA TYR A 112 -6.16 -4.86 2.60
C TYR A 112 -6.76 -5.65 3.77
N GLY A 113 -7.01 -5.00 4.91
CA GLY A 113 -7.62 -5.66 6.07
C GLY A 113 -6.87 -6.92 6.56
N LEU A 114 -5.54 -6.97 6.36
CA LEU A 114 -4.70 -8.10 6.71
C LEU A 114 -4.01 -7.97 8.07
N ASN A 115 -3.72 -6.75 8.52
CA ASN A 115 -3.07 -6.53 9.81
C ASN A 115 -4.01 -6.89 10.96
N LEU A 116 -3.45 -7.57 11.95
CA LEU A 116 -4.07 -7.84 13.24
C LEU A 116 -3.05 -7.56 14.34
N ILE A 117 -3.52 -7.23 15.53
CA ILE A 117 -2.65 -7.11 16.70
C ILE A 117 -2.06 -8.50 16.99
N GLY A 118 -0.73 -8.60 16.99
CA GLY A 118 0.02 -9.84 17.18
C GLY A 118 0.47 -10.52 15.88
N GLY A 119 0.14 -9.99 14.70
CA GLY A 119 0.63 -10.52 13.43
C GLY A 119 -0.21 -10.17 12.21
N ILE A 120 -0.53 -11.20 11.41
CA ILE A 120 -1.28 -11.05 10.16
C ILE A 120 -2.37 -12.10 10.04
N ARG A 121 -3.48 -11.72 9.39
CA ARG A 121 -4.68 -12.54 9.26
C ARG A 121 -4.50 -13.75 8.34
N ARG A 122 -3.74 -13.60 7.26
CA ARG A 122 -3.54 -14.63 6.23
C ARG A 122 -2.08 -14.66 5.80
N ASP A 123 -1.59 -15.87 5.59
CA ASP A 123 -0.26 -16.13 5.03
C ASP A 123 -0.26 -16.10 3.49
N LEU A 124 0.92 -15.87 2.90
CA LEU A 124 1.12 -15.82 1.46
C LEU A 124 1.35 -17.22 0.88
N LEU A 125 0.62 -17.57 -0.17
CA LEU A 125 0.83 -18.82 -0.88
C LEU A 125 2.10 -18.75 -1.74
N LYS A 126 2.71 -19.90 -1.99
CA LYS A 126 3.94 -19.98 -2.81
C LYS A 126 3.71 -19.43 -4.22
N GLU A 127 2.56 -19.71 -4.80
CA GLU A 127 2.16 -19.24 -6.12
C GLU A 127 2.02 -17.71 -6.15
N ASP A 128 1.34 -17.13 -5.14
CA ASP A 128 1.18 -15.68 -4.97
C ASP A 128 2.54 -14.97 -4.92
N MET A 129 3.51 -15.53 -4.19
CA MET A 129 4.86 -14.99 -4.09
C MET A 129 5.62 -15.01 -5.42
N ILE A 130 5.50 -16.11 -6.19
CA ILE A 130 6.15 -16.24 -7.50
C ILE A 130 5.55 -15.23 -8.49
N GLN A 131 4.22 -15.13 -8.55
CA GLN A 131 3.53 -14.19 -9.42
C GLN A 131 3.86 -12.73 -9.06
N THR A 132 3.85 -12.40 -7.76
CA THR A 132 4.20 -11.06 -7.29
C THR A 132 5.63 -10.67 -7.70
N ARG A 133 6.59 -11.60 -7.59
CA ARG A 133 7.97 -11.35 -8.02
C ARG A 133 8.08 -11.10 -9.52
N GLN A 134 7.34 -11.84 -10.35
CA GLN A 134 7.31 -11.62 -11.81
C GLN A 134 6.72 -10.25 -12.16
N LEU A 135 5.62 -9.86 -11.51
CA LEU A 135 5.00 -8.54 -11.69
C LEU A 135 5.92 -7.41 -11.24
N ALA A 136 6.65 -7.58 -10.13
CA ALA A 136 7.63 -6.60 -9.68
C ALA A 136 8.77 -6.40 -10.69
N GLN A 137 9.24 -7.49 -11.33
CA GLN A 137 10.25 -7.42 -12.38
C GLN A 137 9.72 -6.72 -13.64
N GLN A 138 8.47 -7.00 -14.03
CA GLN A 138 7.83 -6.33 -15.16
C GLN A 138 7.67 -4.83 -14.88
N MET A 139 7.11 -4.48 -13.73
CA MET A 139 6.93 -3.09 -13.31
C MET A 139 8.26 -2.33 -13.31
N ARG A 140 9.35 -2.93 -12.81
CA ARG A 140 10.65 -2.27 -12.82
C ARG A 140 11.07 -1.87 -14.24
N ARG A 141 10.88 -2.76 -15.22
CA ARG A 141 11.20 -2.45 -16.63
C ARG A 141 10.31 -1.33 -17.16
N ASP A 142 9.00 -1.43 -16.94
CA ASP A 142 8.03 -0.44 -17.42
C ASP A 142 8.28 0.94 -16.82
N VAL A 143 8.58 1.01 -15.52
CA VAL A 143 8.90 2.28 -14.84
C VAL A 143 10.20 2.87 -15.38
N GLN A 144 11.24 2.07 -15.57
CA GLN A 144 12.51 2.55 -16.10
C GLN A 144 12.31 3.16 -17.49
N GLU A 145 11.60 2.46 -18.37
CA GLU A 145 11.31 2.96 -19.73
C GLU A 145 10.55 4.29 -19.69
N LEU A 146 9.51 4.40 -18.85
CA LEU A 146 8.76 5.66 -18.72
C LEU A 146 9.57 6.80 -18.13
N VAL A 147 10.44 6.51 -17.16
CA VAL A 147 11.34 7.52 -16.57
C VAL A 147 12.36 7.98 -17.61
N ASP A 148 12.93 7.08 -18.39
CA ASP A 148 13.88 7.42 -19.46
C ASP A 148 13.22 8.28 -20.55
N MET A 149 11.97 7.97 -20.94
CA MET A 149 11.19 8.82 -21.85
C MET A 149 10.92 10.21 -21.25
N LEU A 150 10.55 10.27 -19.97
CA LEU A 150 10.28 11.53 -19.29
C LEU A 150 11.53 12.42 -19.18
N LEU A 151 12.69 11.83 -18.91
CA LEU A 151 13.95 12.56 -18.77
C LEU A 151 14.58 12.94 -20.12
N SER A 152 14.29 12.21 -21.19
CA SER A 152 14.78 12.50 -22.54
C SER A 152 13.93 13.51 -23.30
N THR A 153 12.71 13.77 -22.85
CA THR A 153 11.82 14.77 -23.47
C THR A 153 12.36 16.18 -23.18
N PRO A 154 12.75 16.97 -24.20
CA PRO A 154 13.15 18.35 -24.00
C PRO A 154 11.95 19.18 -23.54
N ASN A 155 12.14 20.05 -22.54
CA ASN A 155 11.15 21.06 -22.16
C ASN A 155 10.88 22.05 -23.30
#